data_AF-A0A2T1FX83-F1
#
_entry.id   AF-A0A2T1FX83-F1
#
_cell.length_a   1.000
_cell.length_b   1.000
_cell.length_c   1.000
_cell.angle_alpha   90.00
_cell.angle_beta   90.00
_cell.angle_gamma   90.00
#
_symmetry.space_group_name_H-M   'P 1'
#
loop_
_entity.id
_entity.type
_entity.pdbx_description
1 polymer ?
#
loop_
_entity_poly.entity_id
_entity_poly.type
_entity_poly.pdbx_seq_one_letter_code
_entity_poly.pdbx_strand_id
1 'polypeptide(L)'
;GESIFLGLRGPVLRGWAIILELEVEEAEPGVLRLKEIGEAGKLYKKHFVDLNGLGVRELCFNGEDLIVLAGPTMTLSGATRVFRLRGILGRSSSRASLTGDSITGQGGGDLEVLFDLPFQVGTDNAEGLSLFPYLGEENSLLVVYDSPAASRMVGENAIFADIFKLGS
;
A
#
# COMPACT_ATOMS: atom_id res chain seq x y z
N GLY A 1 0.33 -6.94 15.32
CA GLY A 1 -0.30 -8.21 14.93
C GLY A 1 0.76 -9.13 14.35
N GLU A 2 0.48 -10.41 14.21
CA GLU A 2 1.39 -11.40 13.58
C GLU A 2 1.29 -11.41 12.03
N SER A 3 0.32 -10.67 11.48
CA SER A 3 0.02 -10.67 10.05
C SER A 3 0.86 -9.63 9.28
N ILE A 4 1.36 -10.03 8.12
CA ILE A 4 2.12 -9.25 7.15
C ILE A 4 1.23 -8.99 5.93
N PHE A 5 1.20 -7.75 5.46
CA PHE A 5 0.51 -7.37 4.23
C PHE A 5 1.52 -7.09 3.14
N LEU A 6 1.43 -7.85 2.04
CA LEU A 6 2.32 -7.78 0.90
C LEU A 6 1.57 -7.28 -0.33
N GLY A 7 1.84 -6.04 -0.73
CA GLY A 7 1.31 -5.45 -1.96
C GLY A 7 2.05 -5.94 -3.20
N LEU A 8 1.32 -6.39 -4.23
CA LEU A 8 1.93 -6.81 -5.48
C LEU A 8 1.94 -5.65 -6.50
N ARG A 9 3.13 -5.37 -7.06
CA ARG A 9 3.33 -4.35 -8.12
C ARG A 9 2.67 -4.70 -9.44
N GLY A 10 2.36 -5.98 -9.68
CA GLY A 10 1.72 -6.50 -10.89
C GLY A 10 1.95 -8.01 -11.07
N PRO A 11 1.28 -8.66 -12.04
CA PRO A 11 0.27 -8.11 -12.95
C PRO A 11 -1.05 -7.78 -12.23
N VAL A 12 -1.78 -6.80 -12.73
CA VAL A 12 -3.17 -6.55 -12.29
C VAL A 12 -4.11 -7.52 -13.01
N LEU A 13 -5.05 -8.13 -12.29
CA LEU A 13 -6.01 -9.09 -12.86
C LEU A 13 -7.29 -8.37 -13.24
N ARG A 14 -7.52 -8.18 -14.54
CA ARG A 14 -8.68 -7.42 -15.05
C ARG A 14 -8.79 -6.01 -14.44
N GLY A 15 -7.66 -5.36 -14.19
CA GLY A 15 -7.58 -4.03 -13.57
C GLY A 15 -7.51 -4.01 -12.04
N TRP A 16 -7.62 -5.16 -11.38
CA TRP A 16 -7.55 -5.28 -9.92
C TRP A 16 -6.12 -5.54 -9.45
N ALA A 17 -5.68 -4.76 -8.46
CA ALA A 17 -4.45 -5.00 -7.73
C ALA A 17 -4.64 -6.08 -6.67
N ILE A 18 -3.54 -6.66 -6.19
CA ILE A 18 -3.56 -7.74 -5.21
C ILE A 18 -2.70 -7.34 -4.02
N ILE A 19 -3.27 -7.49 -2.82
CA ILE A 19 -2.55 -7.49 -1.54
C ILE A 19 -2.71 -8.89 -0.94
N LEU A 20 -1.60 -9.48 -0.48
CA LEU A 20 -1.61 -10.75 0.25
C LEU A 20 -1.51 -10.47 1.75
N GLU A 21 -2.36 -11.10 2.54
CA GLU A 21 -2.21 -11.17 3.99
C GLU A 21 -1.62 -12.54 4.35
N LEU A 22 -0.53 -12.53 5.12
CA LEU A 22 0.32 -13.67 5.44
C LEU A 22 0.57 -13.69 6.95
N GLU A 23 0.78 -14.87 7.52
CA GLU A 23 1.42 -14.99 8.83
C GLU A 23 2.67 -15.87 8.70
N VAL A 24 3.67 -15.61 9.52
CA VAL A 24 4.96 -16.32 9.47
C VAL A 24 5.32 -16.87 10.84
N GLU A 25 6.03 -18.00 10.83
CA GLU A 25 6.71 -18.55 12.00
C GLU A 25 8.13 -18.93 11.67
N GLU A 26 8.97 -18.95 12.70
CA GLU A 26 10.34 -19.43 12.58
C GLU A 26 10.34 -20.95 12.47
N ALA A 27 10.86 -21.46 11.35
CA ALA A 27 11.06 -22.89 11.12
C ALA A 27 12.40 -23.37 11.72
N GLU A 28 13.42 -22.53 11.56
CA GLU A 28 14.80 -22.69 12.03
C GLU A 28 15.36 -21.30 12.35
N PRO A 29 16.44 -21.16 13.14
CA PRO A 29 17.02 -19.85 13.47
C PRO A 29 17.26 -18.97 12.24
N GLY A 30 16.50 -17.88 12.12
CA GLY A 30 16.56 -16.93 11.01
C GLY A 30 15.83 -17.33 9.72
N VAL A 31 15.11 -18.45 9.71
CA VAL A 31 14.34 -18.95 8.56
C VAL A 31 12.85 -18.90 8.87
N LEU A 32 12.12 -18.06 8.14
CA LEU A 32 10.67 -17.92 8.27
C LEU A 32 9.94 -18.84 7.28
N ARG A 33 8.88 -19.50 7.73
CA ARG A 33 7.89 -20.19 6.89
C ARG A 33 6.51 -19.57 7.06
N LEU A 34 5.65 -19.73 6.05
CA LEU A 34 4.25 -19.31 6.15
C LEU A 34 3.50 -20.21 7.14
N LYS A 35 2.71 -19.59 8.02
CA LYS A 35 1.73 -20.29 8.85
C LYS A 35 0.49 -20.59 8.01
N GLU A 36 -0.20 -21.67 8.36
CA GLU A 36 -1.56 -21.88 7.88
C GLU A 36 -2.49 -20.86 8.53
N ILE A 37 -3.20 -20.09 7.72
CA ILE A 37 -4.14 -19.05 8.15
C ILE A 37 -5.55 -19.31 7.60
N GLY A 38 -6.56 -19.14 8.45
CA GLY A 38 -7.97 -19.36 8.09
C GLY A 38 -8.35 -20.84 7.97
N GLU A 39 -9.28 -21.15 7.07
CA GLU A 39 -9.78 -22.51 6.84
C GLU A 39 -9.00 -23.24 5.73
N ALA A 40 -8.99 -24.58 5.81
CA ALA A 40 -8.43 -25.48 4.78
C ALA A 40 -6.92 -25.34 4.50
N GLY A 41 -6.12 -24.99 5.51
CA GLY A 41 -4.65 -25.01 5.41
C GLY A 41 -4.08 -24.00 4.41
N LYS A 42 -4.81 -22.91 4.11
CA LYS A 42 -4.30 -21.85 3.25
C LYS A 42 -3.11 -21.16 3.91
N LEU A 43 -2.12 -20.77 3.13
CA LEU A 43 -0.92 -20.06 3.62
C LEU A 43 -1.02 -18.54 3.46
N TYR A 44 -2.09 -18.05 2.82
CA TYR A 44 -2.31 -16.64 2.56
C TYR A 44 -3.78 -16.34 2.25
N LYS A 45 -4.18 -15.10 2.50
CA LYS A 45 -5.45 -14.51 2.05
C LYS A 45 -5.17 -13.51 0.92
N LYS A 46 -6.09 -13.41 -0.05
CA LYS A 46 -5.99 -12.44 -1.16
C LYS A 46 -7.01 -11.32 -0.98
N HIS A 47 -6.54 -10.09 -1.11
CA HIS A 47 -7.38 -8.90 -1.18
C HIS A 47 -7.22 -8.29 -2.57
N PHE A 48 -8.26 -8.38 -3.38
CA PHE A 48 -8.33 -7.73 -4.69
C PHE A 48 -8.89 -6.31 -4.51
N VAL A 49 -8.16 -5.31 -5.01
CA VAL A 49 -8.48 -3.89 -4.79
C VAL A 49 -8.51 -3.16 -6.13
N ASP A 50 -9.58 -2.41 -6.38
CA ASP A 50 -9.74 -1.64 -7.62
C ASP A 50 -8.94 -0.33 -7.57
N LEU A 51 -7.66 -0.41 -7.92
CA LEU A 51 -6.75 0.75 -7.98
C LEU A 51 -6.72 1.40 -9.37
N ASN A 52 -7.81 1.32 -10.15
CA ASN A 52 -7.88 1.85 -11.51
C ASN A 52 -6.80 1.28 -12.47
N GLY A 53 -6.48 -0.01 -12.33
CA GLY A 53 -5.44 -0.66 -13.14
C GLY A 53 -3.99 -0.39 -12.70
N LEU A 54 -3.80 0.36 -11.60
CA LEU A 54 -2.48 0.57 -10.99
C LEU A 54 -2.12 -0.62 -10.08
N GLY A 55 -0.82 -0.88 -9.92
CA GLY A 55 -0.27 -1.85 -8.98
C GLY A 55 0.10 -1.22 -7.65
N VAL A 56 0.28 -2.04 -6.61
CA VAL A 56 0.68 -1.56 -5.28
C VAL A 56 2.18 -1.25 -5.27
N ARG A 57 2.56 -0.04 -4.87
CA ARG A 57 3.95 0.40 -4.70
C ARG A 57 4.41 0.34 -3.26
N GLU A 58 3.55 0.80 -2.36
CA GLU A 58 3.84 0.86 -0.93
C GLU A 58 2.52 0.80 -0.13
N LEU A 59 2.61 0.26 1.08
CA LEU A 59 1.52 0.07 2.03
C LEU A 59 1.90 0.71 3.37
N CYS A 60 1.02 1.54 3.93
CA CYS A 60 1.22 2.11 5.25
C CYS A 60 -0.05 1.99 6.08
N PHE A 61 0.05 1.44 7.29
CA PHE A 61 -1.08 1.39 8.21
C PHE A 61 -1.41 2.78 8.77
N ASN A 62 -2.70 3.08 8.83
CA ASN A 62 -3.24 4.26 9.49
C ASN A 62 -4.43 3.83 10.36
N GLY A 63 -4.13 3.50 11.62
CA GLY A 63 -5.12 2.87 12.50
C GLY A 63 -5.51 1.48 11.99
N GLU A 64 -6.81 1.27 11.74
CA GLU A 64 -7.34 0.02 11.16
C GLU A 64 -7.32 0.00 9.62
N ASP A 65 -7.02 1.14 9.02
CA ASP A 65 -7.02 1.35 7.58
C ASP A 65 -5.62 1.11 6.99
N LEU A 66 -5.58 0.89 5.69
CA LEU A 66 -4.36 0.75 4.91
C LEU A 66 -4.30 1.83 3.84
N ILE A 67 -3.29 2.69 3.92
CA ILE A 67 -2.95 3.64 2.87
C ILE A 67 -2.15 2.89 1.81
N VAL A 68 -2.57 3.06 0.55
CA VAL A 68 -1.97 2.38 -0.61
C VAL A 68 -1.45 3.44 -1.56
N LEU A 69 -0.13 3.46 -1.80
CA LEU A 69 0.43 4.13 -2.96
C LEU A 69 0.30 3.20 -4.15
N ALA A 70 -0.46 3.63 -5.15
CA ALA A 70 -0.66 2.89 -6.38
C ALA A 70 0.07 3.58 -7.54
N GLY A 71 0.69 2.79 -8.40
CA GLY A 71 1.42 3.29 -9.57
C GLY A 71 1.46 2.30 -10.74
N PRO A 72 2.03 2.70 -11.88
CA PRO A 72 2.12 1.84 -13.07
C PRO A 72 2.82 0.52 -12.78
N THR A 73 2.37 -0.60 -13.33
CA THR A 73 2.95 -1.92 -13.01
C THR A 73 4.36 -2.13 -13.61
N MET A 74 4.69 -1.41 -14.68
CA MET A 74 5.98 -1.45 -15.37
C MET A 74 6.77 -0.16 -15.16
N THR A 75 7.96 -0.08 -15.76
CA THR A 75 8.87 1.08 -15.75
C THR A 75 8.36 2.28 -16.54
N LEU A 76 7.13 2.24 -17.07
CA LEU A 76 6.55 3.38 -17.76
C LEU A 76 6.19 4.46 -16.74
N SER A 77 6.58 5.69 -17.02
CA SER A 77 6.08 6.86 -16.29
C SER A 77 4.56 6.94 -16.45
N GLY A 78 3.86 7.06 -15.34
CA GLY A 78 2.42 7.25 -15.31
C GLY A 78 1.97 7.80 -13.98
N ALA A 79 0.71 8.22 -13.91
CA ALA A 79 0.13 8.80 -12.71
C ALA A 79 0.23 7.82 -11.53
N THR A 80 0.58 8.36 -10.36
CA THR A 80 0.53 7.67 -9.08
C THR A 80 -0.58 8.28 -8.24
N ARG A 81 -1.26 7.44 -7.48
CA ARG A 81 -2.44 7.81 -6.71
C ARG A 81 -2.40 7.16 -5.35
N VAL A 82 -2.85 7.90 -4.34
CA VAL A 82 -2.96 7.43 -2.96
C VAL A 82 -4.42 7.07 -2.68
N PHE A 83 -4.60 5.87 -2.14
CA PHE A 83 -5.90 5.34 -1.73
C PHE A 83 -5.91 5.03 -0.24
N ARG A 84 -7.11 5.00 0.35
CA ARG A 84 -7.37 4.47 1.69
C ARG A 84 -8.29 3.26 1.56
N LEU A 85 -7.79 2.10 1.99
CA LEU A 85 -8.57 0.87 2.13
C LEU A 85 -8.98 0.73 3.60
N ARG A 86 -10.28 0.84 3.86
CA ARG A 86 -10.83 0.95 5.22
C ARG A 86 -10.95 -0.39 5.93
N GLY A 87 -10.64 -0.39 7.22
CA GLY A 87 -10.93 -1.48 8.16
C GLY A 87 -10.31 -2.83 7.80
N ILE A 88 -9.18 -2.86 7.08
CA ILE A 88 -8.57 -4.11 6.64
C ILE A 88 -8.20 -5.01 7.83
N LEU A 89 -7.76 -4.41 8.95
CA LEU A 89 -7.42 -5.13 10.17
C LEU A 89 -8.67 -5.65 10.91
N GLY A 90 -9.77 -4.89 10.92
CA GLY A 90 -11.06 -5.35 11.43
C GLY A 90 -11.67 -6.48 10.60
N ARG A 91 -11.45 -6.46 9.28
CA ARG A 91 -11.85 -7.53 8.35
C ARG A 91 -10.97 -8.79 8.47
N SER A 92 -9.70 -8.62 8.85
CA SER A 92 -8.78 -9.72 9.14
C SER A 92 -9.11 -10.43 10.46
N SER A 93 -9.53 -9.67 11.49
CA SER A 93 -9.77 -10.14 12.86
C SER A 93 -11.22 -10.58 13.17
N SER A 94 -12.20 -10.19 12.35
CA SER A 94 -13.58 -10.63 12.54
C SER A 94 -13.80 -12.05 11.97
N ARG A 95 -14.30 -12.94 12.83
CA ARG A 95 -14.80 -14.30 12.50
C ARG A 95 -15.89 -14.35 11.41
N ALA A 96 -16.27 -13.21 10.83
CA ALA A 96 -17.28 -13.05 9.79
C ALA A 96 -16.71 -13.10 8.36
N SER A 97 -15.37 -13.03 8.17
CA SER A 97 -14.77 -13.28 6.85
C SER A 97 -14.69 -14.79 6.59
N LEU A 98 -15.84 -15.41 6.34
CA LEU A 98 -16.05 -16.86 6.12
C LEU A 98 -15.27 -17.46 4.92
N THR A 99 -14.43 -16.68 4.24
CA THR A 99 -13.65 -17.15 3.06
C THR A 99 -12.16 -16.75 3.09
N GLY A 100 -11.75 -15.83 3.97
CA GLY A 100 -10.40 -15.29 4.03
C GLY A 100 -10.04 -14.32 2.90
N ASP A 101 -10.57 -14.49 1.69
CA ASP A 101 -10.30 -13.61 0.54
C ASP A 101 -11.30 -12.44 0.47
N SER A 102 -10.94 -11.32 -0.17
CA SER A 102 -11.83 -10.17 -0.37
C SER A 102 -11.66 -9.49 -1.72
N ILE A 103 -12.71 -8.80 -2.17
CA ILE A 103 -12.73 -7.96 -3.37
C ILE A 103 -13.33 -6.61 -2.97
N THR A 104 -12.59 -5.52 -3.14
CA THR A 104 -13.00 -4.18 -2.71
C THR A 104 -12.91 -3.17 -3.86
N GLY A 105 -14.08 -2.77 -4.38
CA GLY A 105 -14.20 -1.72 -5.39
C GLY A 105 -14.47 -0.34 -4.78
N GLN A 106 -14.29 0.72 -5.56
CA GLN A 106 -14.46 2.11 -5.09
C GLN A 106 -15.92 2.50 -4.81
N GLY A 107 -16.91 1.80 -5.39
CA GLY A 107 -18.33 2.12 -5.23
C GLY A 107 -18.91 1.83 -3.84
N GLY A 108 -18.20 1.05 -3.00
CA GLY A 108 -18.70 0.59 -1.70
C GLY A 108 -18.31 1.45 -0.50
N GLY A 109 -17.49 2.50 -0.69
CA GLY A 109 -16.98 3.36 0.40
C GLY A 109 -15.80 2.78 1.19
N ASP A 110 -15.55 1.47 1.08
CA ASP A 110 -14.41 0.79 1.72
C ASP A 110 -13.06 1.13 1.06
N LEU A 111 -13.08 1.63 -0.18
CA LEU A 111 -11.89 2.05 -0.92
C LEU A 111 -12.08 3.49 -1.39
N GLU A 112 -11.32 4.39 -0.81
CA GLU A 112 -11.40 5.83 -1.05
C GLU A 112 -10.15 6.30 -1.81
N VAL A 113 -10.35 7.12 -2.85
CA VAL A 113 -9.26 7.88 -3.47
C VAL A 113 -8.97 9.09 -2.59
N LEU A 114 -7.74 9.21 -2.09
CA LEU A 114 -7.33 10.36 -1.29
C LEU A 114 -6.88 11.50 -2.18
N PHE A 115 -5.87 11.27 -3.03
CA PHE A 115 -5.36 12.26 -3.98
C PHE A 115 -4.44 11.63 -5.03
N ASP A 116 -4.25 12.35 -6.13
CA ASP A 116 -3.20 12.11 -7.12
C ASP A 116 -1.91 12.80 -6.67
N LEU A 117 -0.77 12.13 -6.88
CA LEU A 117 0.53 12.78 -6.70
C LEU A 117 0.88 13.60 -7.94
N PRO A 118 1.64 14.70 -7.79
CA PRO A 118 2.19 15.44 -8.92
C PRO A 118 2.99 14.50 -9.83
N PHE A 119 2.72 14.55 -11.14
CA PHE A 119 3.35 13.68 -12.12
C PHE A 119 4.34 14.45 -12.98
N GLN A 120 5.54 13.89 -13.13
CA GLN A 120 6.54 14.33 -14.10
C GLN A 120 7.06 13.14 -14.89
N VAL A 121 7.28 13.33 -16.19
CA VAL A 121 7.78 12.25 -17.05
C VAL A 121 9.25 11.98 -16.71
N GLY A 122 9.59 10.73 -16.42
CA GLY A 122 10.97 10.28 -16.21
C GLY A 122 11.60 10.65 -14.86
N THR A 123 10.86 11.28 -13.95
CA THR A 123 11.37 11.69 -12.62
C THR A 123 10.24 11.72 -11.60
N ASP A 124 10.58 11.85 -10.31
CA ASP A 124 9.66 11.83 -9.18
C ASP A 124 8.76 10.57 -9.17
N ASN A 125 9.33 9.41 -9.52
CA ASN A 125 8.63 8.14 -9.34
C ASN A 125 8.47 7.86 -7.84
N ALA A 126 7.26 8.04 -7.32
CA ALA A 126 6.95 7.79 -5.92
C ALA A 126 7.04 6.29 -5.62
N GLU A 127 7.84 5.94 -4.61
CA GLU A 127 8.13 4.54 -4.26
C GLU A 127 8.06 4.26 -2.76
N GLY A 128 8.05 5.28 -1.91
CA GLY A 128 7.88 5.12 -0.47
C GLY A 128 6.89 6.12 0.11
N LEU A 129 6.16 5.67 1.14
CA LEU A 129 5.18 6.46 1.87
C LEU A 129 5.21 6.07 3.35
N SER A 130 5.03 7.03 4.24
CA SER A 130 4.87 6.75 5.67
C SER A 130 4.09 7.86 6.36
N LEU A 131 3.38 7.51 7.44
CA LEU A 131 2.82 8.53 8.32
C LEU A 131 3.94 9.36 8.93
N PHE A 132 3.79 10.67 8.85
CA PHE A 132 4.80 11.61 9.33
C PHE A 132 4.11 12.85 9.89
N PRO A 133 4.14 13.07 11.22
CA PRO A 133 3.58 14.27 11.82
C PRO A 133 4.33 15.52 11.37
N TYR A 134 3.62 16.56 10.95
CA TYR A 134 4.24 17.79 10.46
C TYR A 134 3.43 19.04 10.81
N LEU A 135 4.09 20.05 11.38
CA LEU A 135 3.49 21.34 11.74
C LEU A 135 2.21 21.25 12.59
N GLY A 136 2.15 20.27 13.51
CA GLY A 136 0.99 20.05 14.37
C GLY A 136 -0.13 19.21 13.72
N GLU A 137 0.03 18.79 12.47
CA GLU A 137 -0.83 17.78 11.84
C GLU A 137 -0.30 16.38 12.18
N GLU A 138 -1.12 15.57 12.83
CA GLU A 138 -0.75 14.17 13.16
C GLU A 138 -1.01 13.22 11.99
N ASN A 139 -1.95 13.56 11.10
CA ASN A 139 -2.37 12.72 9.98
C ASN A 139 -1.84 13.26 8.64
N SER A 140 -0.52 13.19 8.46
CA SER A 140 0.15 13.53 7.21
C SER A 140 1.04 12.39 6.73
N LEU A 141 1.30 12.38 5.41
CA LEU A 141 2.12 11.40 4.74
C LEU A 141 3.39 12.04 4.21
N LEU A 142 4.54 11.49 4.60
CA LEU A 142 5.81 11.69 3.90
C LEU A 142 5.81 10.80 2.68
N VAL A 143 6.17 11.35 1.52
CA VAL A 143 6.35 10.62 0.26
C VAL A 143 7.76 10.84 -0.26
N VAL A 144 8.40 9.73 -0.63
CA VAL A 144 9.77 9.70 -1.18
C VAL A 144 9.79 9.07 -2.57
N TYR A 145 10.80 9.45 -3.33
CA TYR A 145 10.90 9.20 -4.76
C TYR A 145 12.20 8.46 -5.08
N ASP A 146 12.13 7.43 -5.92
CA ASP A 146 13.30 6.65 -6.37
C ASP A 146 14.12 7.38 -7.45
N SER A 147 13.47 8.27 -8.20
CA SER A 147 14.10 9.07 -9.27
C SER A 147 13.87 10.57 -9.05
N PRO A 148 14.33 11.13 -7.92
CA PRO A 148 14.03 12.51 -7.55
C PRO A 148 14.48 13.50 -8.62
N ALA A 149 13.65 14.49 -8.92
CA ALA A 149 13.98 15.55 -9.85
C ALA A 149 15.23 16.31 -9.38
N ALA A 150 15.98 16.88 -10.33
CA ALA A 150 17.20 17.64 -10.00
C ALA A 150 16.95 18.77 -8.99
N SER A 151 15.76 19.39 -9.01
CA SER A 151 15.34 20.41 -8.04
C SER A 151 15.16 19.89 -6.60
N ARG A 152 15.05 18.57 -6.41
CA ARG A 152 14.99 17.93 -5.09
C ARG A 152 16.36 17.58 -4.55
N MET A 153 17.40 17.58 -5.37
CA MET A 153 18.76 17.25 -4.96
C MET A 153 19.38 18.46 -4.25
N VAL A 154 19.53 18.39 -2.93
CA VAL A 154 20.03 19.50 -2.10
C VAL A 154 21.52 19.36 -1.78
N GLY A 155 22.09 18.18 -2.05
CA GLY A 155 23.50 17.86 -1.91
C GLY A 155 23.77 16.42 -2.31
N GLU A 156 24.98 15.93 -2.07
CA GLU A 156 25.40 14.57 -2.47
C GLU A 156 24.58 13.46 -1.79
N ASN A 157 24.16 13.69 -0.54
CA ASN A 157 23.45 12.70 0.29
C ASN A 157 22.15 13.26 0.88
N ALA A 158 21.53 14.25 0.23
CA ALA A 158 20.34 14.91 0.73
C ALA A 158 19.34 15.20 -0.39
N ILE A 159 18.09 14.79 -0.17
CA ILE A 159 16.97 15.02 -1.09
C ILE A 159 15.79 15.66 -0.36
N PHE A 160 15.00 16.44 -1.08
CA PHE A 160 13.69 16.88 -0.63
C PHE A 160 12.63 15.78 -0.84
N ALA A 161 11.82 15.58 0.19
CA ALA A 161 10.61 14.75 0.17
C ALA A 161 9.38 15.65 0.36
N ASP A 162 8.21 15.14 -0.03
CA ASP A 162 6.96 15.89 0.10
C ASP A 162 6.15 15.40 1.28
N ILE A 163 5.40 16.32 1.90
CA ILE A 163 4.45 16.00 2.98
C ILE A 163 3.05 16.39 2.52
N PHE A 164 2.16 15.41 2.49
CA PHE A 164 0.75 15.59 2.12
C PHE A 164 -0.13 15.45 3.35
N LYS A 165 -1.07 16.37 3.54
CA LYS A 165 -2.09 16.23 4.60
C LYS A 165 -3.10 15.19 4.16
N LEU A 166 -3.40 14.24 5.04
CA LEU A 166 -4.58 13.40 4.88
C LEU A 166 -5.77 14.23 5.38
N GLY A 167 -6.80 14.41 4.55
CA GLY A 167 -8.03 15.07 5.01
C GLY A 167 -8.57 14.41 6.29
N SER A 168 -9.20 15.22 7.14
CA SER A 168 -9.91 14.78 8.34
C SER A 168 -11.11 13.91 7.99
#